data_AF-A0A936CQ43-F1
#
_entry.id   AF-A0A936CQ43-F1
#
_cell.length_a   1.000
_cell.length_b   1.000
_cell.length_c   1.000
_cell.angle_alpha   90.00
_cell.angle_beta   90.00
_cell.angle_gamma   90.00
#
_symmetry.space_group_name_H-M   'P 1'
#
loop_
_entity.id
_entity.type
_entity.pdbx_description
1 polymer ?
#
loop_
_entity_poly.entity_id
_entity_poly.type
_entity_poly.pdbx_seq_one_letter_code
_entity_poly.pdbx_strand_id
1 'polypeptide(L)'
;MKKTFAIIGCLAFLAASPAVACDQQEAVDLMVKLSTALGEKAGAAKTEEDSLKVTAANAKVNEGGAALAAGDSDKACEIYRAVAEEQGISLD
;
A
#
# COMPACT_ATOMS: atom_id res chain seq x y z
N MET A 1 44.88 35.61 -2.78
CA MET A 1 43.78 35.23 -3.69
C MET A 1 44.23 34.07 -4.56
N LYS A 2 43.68 32.86 -4.37
CA LYS A 2 43.67 31.75 -5.32
C LYS A 2 42.63 30.74 -4.83
N LYS A 3 41.62 30.50 -5.68
CA LYS A 3 40.43 29.70 -5.44
C LYS A 3 40.75 28.22 -5.65
N THR A 4 40.37 27.35 -4.72
CA THR A 4 40.21 25.92 -4.97
C THR A 4 38.92 25.48 -4.31
N PHE A 5 37.85 25.45 -5.12
CA PHE A 5 36.60 24.79 -4.79
C PHE A 5 36.84 23.28 -4.82
N ALA A 6 36.96 22.65 -3.65
CA ALA A 6 36.90 21.21 -3.53
C ALA A 6 35.42 20.79 -3.55
N ILE A 7 34.93 20.46 -4.75
CA ILE A 7 33.69 19.70 -4.90
C ILE A 7 34.02 18.27 -4.51
N ILE A 8 33.72 17.92 -3.26
CA ILE A 8 33.60 16.54 -2.77
C ILE A 8 32.09 16.39 -2.54
N GLY A 9 31.29 15.78 -3.41
CA GLY A 9 31.63 14.59 -4.19
C GLY A 9 31.65 13.36 -3.29
N CYS A 10 30.75 13.26 -2.32
CA CYS A 10 30.48 12.00 -1.64
C CYS A 10 28.96 11.76 -1.64
N LEU A 11 28.62 10.67 -2.31
CA LEU A 11 27.30 10.13 -2.55
C LEU A 11 26.38 10.31 -1.34
N ALA A 12 25.29 11.05 -1.53
CA ALA A 12 24.04 10.68 -0.88
C ALA A 12 23.70 9.29 -1.43
N PHE A 13 24.16 8.25 -0.74
CA PHE A 13 23.44 7.00 -0.69
C PHE A 13 22.06 7.36 -0.16
N LEU A 14 21.16 7.72 -1.08
CA LEU A 14 19.76 7.44 -0.91
C LEU A 14 19.73 5.98 -0.50
N ALA A 15 19.48 5.73 0.78
CA ALA A 15 18.87 4.50 1.22
C ALA A 15 17.52 4.44 0.50
N ALA A 16 17.55 4.12 -0.79
CA ALA A 16 16.48 3.37 -1.40
C ALA A 16 16.52 2.07 -0.62
N SER A 17 15.75 2.03 0.48
CA SER A 17 15.25 0.78 1.02
C SER A 17 14.88 -0.04 -0.22
N PRO A 18 15.40 -1.27 -0.39
CA PRO A 18 14.89 -2.09 -1.46
C PRO A 18 13.39 -2.13 -1.20
N ALA A 19 12.60 -1.50 -2.07
CA ALA A 19 11.21 -1.85 -2.19
C ALA A 19 11.30 -3.30 -2.62
N VAL A 20 11.26 -4.20 -1.64
CA VAL A 20 11.24 -5.63 -1.87
C VAL A 20 10.03 -5.79 -2.77
N ALA A 21 10.27 -6.23 -4.00
CA ALA A 21 9.19 -6.51 -4.94
C ALA A 21 8.19 -7.39 -4.19
N CYS A 22 6.96 -6.95 -4.15
CA CYS A 22 5.91 -7.70 -3.49
C CYS A 22 5.67 -8.97 -4.29
N ASP A 23 5.88 -10.11 -3.64
CA ASP A 23 5.58 -11.38 -4.22
C ASP A 23 4.08 -11.70 -4.13
N GLN A 24 3.64 -12.71 -4.89
CA GLN A 24 2.22 -13.09 -4.95
C GLN A 24 1.69 -13.51 -3.57
N GLN A 25 2.52 -14.14 -2.72
CA GLN A 25 2.11 -14.58 -1.41
C GLN A 25 1.90 -13.40 -0.46
N GLU A 26 2.77 -12.39 -0.54
CA GLU A 26 2.64 -11.13 0.18
C GLU A 26 1.37 -10.38 -0.26
N ALA A 27 1.11 -10.26 -1.57
CA ALA A 27 -0.11 -9.64 -2.07
C ALA A 27 -1.37 -10.33 -1.54
N VAL A 28 -1.39 -11.66 -1.49
CA VAL A 28 -2.51 -12.43 -0.92
C VAL A 28 -2.64 -12.18 0.60
N ASP A 29 -1.54 -12.15 1.35
CA ASP A 29 -1.57 -11.88 2.79
C ASP A 29 -2.15 -10.49 3.08
N LEU A 30 -1.66 -9.46 2.36
CA LEU A 30 -2.18 -8.10 2.48
C LEU A 30 -3.66 -8.02 2.10
N MET A 31 -4.09 -8.70 1.02
CA MET A 31 -5.48 -8.78 0.63
C MET A 31 -6.35 -9.36 1.74
N VAL A 32 -5.93 -10.46 2.38
CA VAL A 32 -6.68 -11.13 3.44
C VAL A 32 -6.75 -10.26 4.69
N LYS A 33 -5.63 -9.68 5.13
CA LYS A 33 -5.59 -8.75 6.27
C LYS A 33 -6.51 -7.56 6.06
N LEU A 34 -6.39 -6.92 4.89
CA LEU A 34 -7.20 -5.75 4.55
C LEU A 34 -8.69 -6.09 4.45
N SER A 35 -9.05 -7.20 3.80
CA SER A 35 -10.45 -7.61 3.65
C SER A 35 -11.09 -7.96 4.99
N THR A 36 -10.32 -8.59 5.88
CA THR A 36 -10.75 -8.86 7.26
C THR A 36 -11.03 -7.57 8.02
N ALA A 37 -10.06 -6.64 8.01
CA ALA A 37 -10.19 -5.37 8.71
C ALA A 37 -11.32 -4.48 8.14
N LEU A 38 -11.51 -4.49 6.82
CA LEU A 38 -12.66 -3.83 6.19
C LEU A 38 -13.99 -4.48 6.57
N GLY A 39 -14.04 -5.81 6.70
CA GLY A 39 -15.21 -6.54 7.19
C GLY A 39 -15.57 -6.17 8.62
N GLU A 40 -14.58 -6.07 9.51
CA GLU A 40 -14.77 -5.59 10.88
C GLU A 40 -15.27 -4.14 10.92
N LYS A 41 -14.68 -3.27 10.09
CA LYS A 41 -15.11 -1.87 9.94
C LYS A 41 -16.52 -1.76 9.39
N ALA A 42 -16.91 -2.64 8.46
CA ALA A 42 -18.27 -2.74 7.93
C ALA A 42 -19.26 -3.13 9.05
N GLY A 43 -18.91 -4.14 9.85
CA GLY A 43 -19.73 -4.60 10.97
C GLY A 43 -19.86 -3.56 12.10
N ALA A 44 -18.87 -2.68 12.24
CA ALA A 44 -18.88 -1.59 13.21
C ALA A 44 -19.50 -0.28 12.67
N ALA A 45 -19.84 -0.21 11.39
CA ALA A 45 -20.39 0.99 10.76
C ALA A 45 -21.73 1.36 11.40
N LYS A 46 -21.88 2.62 11.84
CA LYS A 46 -23.11 3.12 12.50
C LYS A 46 -23.88 4.11 11.65
N THR A 47 -23.26 4.58 10.57
CA THR A 47 -23.82 5.58 9.67
C THR A 47 -23.73 5.12 8.23
N GLU A 48 -24.61 5.66 7.39
CA GLU A 48 -24.55 5.44 5.94
C GLU A 48 -23.21 5.91 5.35
N GLU A 49 -22.65 7.01 5.86
CA GLU A 49 -21.35 7.51 5.45
C GLU A 49 -20.22 6.50 5.73
N ASP A 50 -20.26 5.82 6.88
CA ASP A 50 -19.28 4.78 7.22
C ASP A 50 -19.41 3.59 6.26
N SER A 51 -20.63 3.16 5.96
CA SER A 51 -20.89 2.08 4.99
C SER A 51 -20.43 2.44 3.58
N LEU A 52 -20.61 3.69 3.15
CA LEU A 52 -20.15 4.18 1.85
C LEU A 52 -18.63 4.19 1.76
N LYS A 53 -17.93 4.62 2.82
CA LYS A 53 -16.46 4.58 2.88
C LYS A 53 -15.92 3.15 2.77
N VAL A 54 -16.54 2.19 3.46
CA VAL A 54 -16.15 0.77 3.37
C VAL A 54 -16.47 0.20 1.99
N THR A 55 -17.59 0.56 1.38
CA THR A 55 -17.94 0.13 0.02
C THR A 55 -16.93 0.64 -1.00
N ALA A 56 -16.55 1.93 -0.91
CA ALA A 56 -15.54 2.52 -1.78
C ALA A 56 -14.17 1.87 -1.59
N ALA A 57 -13.78 1.55 -0.36
CA ALA A 57 -12.56 0.82 -0.07
C ALA A 57 -12.57 -0.59 -0.69
N ASN A 58 -13.68 -1.32 -0.58
CA ASN A 58 -13.82 -2.65 -1.20
C ASN A 58 -13.73 -2.60 -2.73
N ALA A 59 -14.24 -1.55 -3.37
CA ALA A 59 -14.08 -1.37 -4.81
C ALA A 59 -12.60 -1.29 -5.22
N LYS A 60 -11.78 -0.56 -4.45
CA LYS A 60 -10.32 -0.49 -4.66
C LYS A 60 -9.61 -1.80 -4.36
N VAL A 61 -10.05 -2.56 -3.35
CA VAL A 61 -9.51 -3.92 -3.10
C VAL A 61 -9.72 -4.82 -4.32
N ASN A 62 -10.85 -4.69 -5.02
CA ASN A 62 -11.08 -5.45 -6.27
C ASN A 62 -10.11 -5.05 -7.38
N GLU A 63 -9.69 -3.78 -7.47
CA GLU A 63 -8.65 -3.34 -8.40
C GLU A 63 -7.30 -4.01 -8.09
N GLY A 64 -6.96 -4.13 -6.81
CA GLY A 64 -5.78 -4.89 -6.37
C GLY A 64 -5.89 -6.37 -6.73
N GLY A 65 -7.08 -6.97 -6.53
CA GLY A 65 -7.35 -8.37 -6.93
C GLY A 65 -7.24 -8.59 -8.43
N ALA A 66 -7.66 -7.62 -9.25
CA ALA A 66 -7.50 -7.68 -10.70
C ALA A 66 -6.03 -7.59 -11.14
N ALA A 67 -5.23 -6.73 -10.49
CA ALA A 67 -3.79 -6.67 -10.71
C ALA A 67 -3.10 -8.00 -10.36
N LEU A 68 -3.46 -8.57 -9.21
CA LEU A 68 -2.94 -9.87 -8.77
C LEU A 68 -3.29 -10.99 -9.75
N ALA A 69 -4.55 -11.03 -10.22
CA ALA A 69 -4.99 -11.99 -11.23
C ALA A 69 -4.28 -11.84 -12.58
N ALA A 70 -3.83 -10.63 -12.92
CA ALA A 70 -3.01 -10.34 -14.09
C ALA A 70 -1.52 -10.68 -13.89
N GLY A 71 -1.12 -11.14 -12.70
CA GLY A 71 0.26 -11.46 -12.33
C GLY A 71 1.08 -10.26 -11.86
N ASP A 72 0.45 -9.09 -11.70
CA ASP A 72 1.09 -7.85 -11.25
C ASP A 72 0.96 -7.74 -9.72
N SER A 73 1.80 -8.51 -9.02
CA SER A 73 1.77 -8.60 -7.54
C SER A 73 2.25 -7.30 -6.88
N ASP A 74 3.23 -6.61 -7.49
CA ASP A 74 3.69 -5.30 -7.04
C ASP A 74 2.56 -4.28 -7.00
N LYS A 75 1.83 -4.14 -8.11
CA LYS A 75 0.69 -3.24 -8.18
C LYS A 75 -0.44 -3.64 -7.23
N ALA A 76 -0.69 -4.94 -7.05
CA ALA A 76 -1.68 -5.42 -6.08
C ALA A 76 -1.32 -4.96 -4.66
N CYS A 77 -0.06 -5.15 -4.24
CA CYS A 77 0.45 -4.69 -2.96
C CYS A 77 0.36 -3.17 -2.79
N GLU A 78 0.74 -2.38 -3.79
CA GLU A 78 0.60 -0.92 -3.76
C GLU A 78 -0.85 -0.50 -3.51
N ILE A 79 -1.79 -1.12 -4.22
CA ILE A 79 -3.22 -0.84 -4.05
C ILE A 79 -3.68 -1.23 -2.65
N TYR A 80 -3.35 -2.43 -2.16
CA TYR A 80 -3.78 -2.86 -0.83
C TYR A 80 -3.22 -1.98 0.29
N ARG A 81 -1.94 -1.61 0.22
CA ARG A 81 -1.32 -0.70 1.19
C ARG A 81 -1.94 0.69 1.14
N ALA A 82 -2.20 1.23 -0.04
CA ALA A 82 -2.86 2.53 -0.20
C ALA A 82 -4.29 2.54 0.37
N VAL A 83 -5.07 1.49 0.11
CA VAL A 83 -6.42 1.36 0.70
C VAL A 83 -6.33 1.25 2.22
N ALA A 84 -5.36 0.50 2.76
CA ALA A 84 -5.19 0.39 4.20
C ALA A 84 -4.83 1.75 4.84
N GLU A 85 -3.92 2.51 4.23
CA GLU A 85 -3.57 3.86 4.67
C GLU A 85 -4.79 4.80 4.67
N GLU A 86 -5.55 4.83 3.58
CA GLU A 86 -6.78 5.64 3.47
C GLU A 86 -7.81 5.27 4.54
N GLN A 87 -7.85 4.01 4.96
CA GLN A 87 -8.81 3.49 5.93
C GLN A 87 -8.29 3.49 7.36
N GLY A 88 -7.03 3.88 7.58
CA GLY A 88 -6.38 3.85 8.90
C GLY A 88 -6.16 2.43 9.43
N ILE A 89 -5.94 1.46 8.54
CA ILE A 89 -5.72 0.04 8.84
C ILE A 89 -4.21 -0.23 8.80
N SER A 90 -3.66 -0.82 9.86
CA SER A 90 -2.28 -1.37 9.83
C SER A 90 -2.33 -2.79 9.25
N LEU A 91 -1.38 -3.10 8.36
CA LEU A 91 -1.22 -4.41 7.72
C LEU A 91 0.03 -5.18 8.23
N ASP A 92 0.66 -4.67 9.29
CA ASP A 92 1.87 -5.24 9.88
C ASP A 92 1.60 -6.63 10.49
#